data_AF-A0A942MWE3-F1
#
_entry.id   AF-A0A942MWE3-F1
#
_cell.length_a   1.000
_cell.length_b   1.000
_cell.length_c   1.000
_cell.angle_alpha   90.00
_cell.angle_beta   90.00
_cell.angle_gamma   90.00
#
_symmetry.space_group_name_H-M   'P 1'
#
loop_
_entity.id
_entity.type
_entity.pdbx_description
1 polymer ?
#
loop_
_entity_poly.entity_id
_entity_poly.type
_entity_poly.pdbx_seq_one_letter_code
_entity_poly.pdbx_strand_id
1 'polypeptide(L)'
;MFSFELKRELEFANLRESFFQAVSNSSWANESYLVASEISKDEEFRDELRRLVGSFGIGIIELDITDPDSSSIIFPAKQKEYLDWETMNKLAEMNSDFRDFLQSVRKDLSNKETRKERYNEVLSREKLVKIISKKK
;
A
#
# COMPACT_ATOMS: atom_id res chain seq x y z
N MET A 1 -10.69 4.63 -1.44
CA MET A 1 -9.32 5.10 -1.18
C MET A 1 -8.42 3.89 -1.03
N PHE A 2 -7.19 3.96 -1.52
CA PHE A 2 -6.21 2.88 -1.47
C PHE A 2 -5.08 3.25 -0.51
N SER A 3 -4.55 2.24 0.19
CA SER A 3 -3.31 2.36 0.97
C SER A 3 -2.36 1.23 0.62
N PHE A 4 -1.07 1.54 0.50
CA PHE A 4 -0.04 0.61 0.09
C PHE A 4 1.08 0.58 1.13
N GLU A 5 1.41 -0.61 1.63
CA GLU A 5 2.61 -0.86 2.43
C GLU A 5 3.68 -1.46 1.50
N LEU A 6 4.79 -0.75 1.29
CA LEU A 6 5.84 -1.16 0.35
C LEU A 6 6.95 -1.92 1.07
N LYS A 7 7.38 -3.04 0.49
CA LYS A 7 8.55 -3.84 0.89
C LYS A 7 9.43 -4.12 -0.32
N ARG A 8 10.71 -4.41 -0.07
CA ARG A 8 11.63 -4.85 -1.13
C ARG A 8 11.36 -6.31 -1.49
N GLU A 9 11.35 -7.17 -0.48
CA GLU A 9 11.19 -8.61 -0.64
C GLU A 9 10.20 -9.17 0.36
N LEU A 10 9.52 -10.26 -0.01
CA LEU A 10 8.58 -10.98 0.83
C LEU A 10 8.89 -12.48 0.77
N GLU A 11 9.30 -13.02 1.91
CA GLU A 11 9.68 -14.42 2.12
C GLU A 11 9.21 -14.90 3.50
N PHE A 12 9.31 -16.20 3.80
CA PHE A 12 8.82 -16.75 5.07
C PHE A 12 9.41 -16.05 6.31
N ALA A 13 10.68 -15.63 6.24
CA ALA A 13 11.37 -14.98 7.34
C ALA A 13 10.73 -13.64 7.75
N ASN A 14 10.15 -12.91 6.79
CA ASN A 14 9.60 -11.57 7.02
C ASN A 14 8.09 -11.46 6.75
N LEU A 15 7.44 -12.56 6.35
CA LEU A 15 6.04 -12.60 5.93
C LEU A 15 5.10 -12.03 6.99
N ARG A 16 5.13 -12.60 8.21
CA ARG A 16 4.21 -12.20 9.27
C ARG A 16 4.41 -10.76 9.69
N GLU A 17 5.66 -10.37 9.93
CA GLU A 17 5.99 -9.00 10.30
C GLU A 17 5.51 -8.00 9.25
N SER A 18 5.89 -8.21 7.98
CA SER A 18 5.51 -7.31 6.88
C SER A 18 4.00 -7.25 6.68
N PHE A 19 3.33 -8.39 6.80
CA PHE A 19 1.88 -8.45 6.67
C PHE A 19 1.17 -7.71 7.80
N PHE A 20 1.58 -7.90 9.05
CA PHE A 20 0.97 -7.19 10.19
C PHE A 20 1.32 -5.70 10.23
N GLN A 21 2.48 -5.29 9.72
CA GLN A 21 2.77 -3.88 9.45
C GLN A 21 1.77 -3.30 8.44
N ALA A 22 1.49 -4.02 7.34
CA ALA A 22 0.48 -3.59 6.37
C ALA A 22 -0.92 -3.51 6.99
N VAL A 23 -1.30 -4.48 7.83
CA VAL A 23 -2.55 -4.43 8.59
C VAL A 23 -2.60 -3.17 9.46
N SER A 24 -1.57 -2.89 10.26
CA SER A 24 -1.53 -1.73 11.15
C SER A 24 -1.59 -0.40 10.39
N ASN A 25 -0.84 -0.28 9.30
CA ASN A 25 -0.64 1.00 8.61
C ASN A 25 -1.71 1.30 7.55
N SER A 26 -2.32 0.27 6.98
CA SER A 26 -3.16 0.41 5.78
C SER A 26 -4.61 -0.03 5.96
N SER A 27 -4.97 -0.73 7.05
CA SER A 27 -6.34 -1.24 7.24
C SER A 27 -7.42 -0.15 7.32
N TRP A 28 -7.05 1.09 7.55
CA TRP A 28 -8.00 2.21 7.59
C TRP A 28 -8.62 2.51 6.22
N ALA A 29 -7.97 2.15 5.11
CA ALA A 29 -8.42 2.43 3.75
C ALA A 29 -9.50 1.45 3.27
N ASN A 30 -10.22 1.81 2.19
CA ASN A 30 -11.21 0.92 1.58
C ASN A 30 -10.57 -0.35 1.00
N GLU A 31 -9.39 -0.19 0.41
CA GLU A 31 -8.59 -1.29 -0.08
C GLU A 31 -7.13 -1.06 0.32
N SER A 32 -6.51 -2.12 0.80
CA SER A 32 -5.20 -2.08 1.41
C SER A 32 -4.34 -3.15 0.78
N TYR A 33 -3.14 -2.80 0.36
CA TYR A 33 -2.23 -3.72 -0.32
C TYR A 33 -0.87 -3.74 0.35
N LEU A 34 -0.33 -4.94 0.56
CA LEU A 34 1.10 -5.16 0.77
C LEU A 34 1.74 -5.34 -0.61
N VAL A 35 2.72 -4.51 -0.91
CA VAL A 35 3.37 -4.44 -2.21
C VAL A 35 4.83 -4.83 -2.05
N ALA A 36 5.32 -5.76 -2.85
CA ALA A 36 6.73 -6.16 -2.83
C ALA A 36 7.27 -6.35 -4.25
N SER A 37 8.54 -6.00 -4.47
CA SER A 37 9.20 -6.21 -5.76
C SER A 37 9.72 -7.63 -5.95
N GLU A 38 10.06 -8.31 -4.85
CA GLU A 38 10.52 -9.69 -4.87
C GLU A 38 9.61 -10.52 -3.97
N ILE A 39 8.85 -11.45 -4.55
CA ILE A 39 7.93 -12.30 -3.78
C ILE A 39 8.34 -13.76 -3.98
N SER A 40 8.49 -14.49 -2.88
CA SER A 40 8.81 -15.93 -2.94
C SER A 40 7.79 -16.68 -3.81
N LYS A 41 8.31 -17.56 -4.67
CA LYS A 41 7.52 -18.42 -5.57
C LYS A 41 7.20 -19.79 -4.97
N ASP A 42 7.69 -20.05 -3.76
CA ASP A 42 7.43 -21.28 -3.02
C ASP A 42 5.92 -21.48 -2.79
N GLU A 43 5.44 -22.71 -2.97
CA GLU A 43 4.01 -23.02 -2.91
C GLU A 43 3.45 -22.89 -1.49
N GLU A 44 4.18 -23.39 -0.48
CA GLU A 44 3.78 -23.28 0.92
C GLU A 44 3.71 -21.81 1.35
N PHE A 45 4.66 -21.00 0.88
CA PHE A 45 4.66 -19.55 1.13
C PHE A 45 3.42 -18.89 0.55
N ARG A 46 3.06 -19.21 -0.70
CA ARG A 46 1.88 -18.63 -1.36
C ARG A 46 0.58 -19.07 -0.68
N ASP A 47 0.53 -20.27 -0.13
CA ASP A 47 -0.62 -20.76 0.62
C ASP A 47 -0.78 -20.04 1.97
N GLU A 48 0.30 -19.83 2.73
CA GLU A 48 0.23 -19.02 3.96
C GLU A 48 -0.15 -17.57 3.65
N LEU A 49 0.43 -16.99 2.59
CA LEU A 49 0.08 -15.65 2.14
C LEU A 49 -1.41 -15.54 1.77
N ARG A 50 -1.96 -16.52 1.04
CA ARG A 50 -3.39 -16.60 0.71
C ARG A 50 -4.25 -16.69 1.96
N ARG A 51 -3.85 -17.48 2.97
CA ARG A 51 -4.56 -17.57 4.26
C ARG A 51 -4.60 -16.23 4.97
N LEU A 52 -3.47 -15.53 5.05
CA LEU A 52 -3.39 -14.19 5.65
C LEU A 52 -4.29 -13.18 4.91
N VAL A 53 -4.26 -13.17 3.57
CA VAL A 53 -5.17 -12.33 2.76
C VAL A 53 -6.63 -12.65 3.08
N GLY A 54 -7.00 -13.94 3.14
CA GLY A 54 -8.36 -14.37 3.47
C GLY A 54 -8.82 -13.97 4.88
N SER A 55 -7.92 -13.99 5.85
CA SER A 55 -8.22 -13.64 7.25
C SER A 55 -8.32 -12.13 7.49
N PHE A 56 -7.43 -11.34 6.88
CA PHE A 56 -7.27 -9.92 7.22
C PHE A 56 -7.70 -8.96 6.09
N GLY A 57 -7.85 -9.46 4.86
CA GLY A 57 -8.32 -8.68 3.72
C GLY A 57 -7.31 -7.74 3.09
N ILE A 58 -6.03 -7.82 3.45
CA ILE A 58 -4.95 -7.07 2.79
C ILE A 58 -4.57 -7.79 1.50
N GLY A 59 -4.68 -7.12 0.36
CA GLY A 59 -4.29 -7.67 -0.94
C GLY A 59 -2.77 -7.66 -1.15
N ILE A 60 -2.31 -8.37 -2.18
CA ILE A 60 -0.88 -8.48 -2.53
C ILE A 60 -0.67 -8.00 -3.95
N ILE A 61 0.29 -7.09 -4.14
CA ILE A 61 0.76 -6.64 -5.45
C ILE A 61 2.24 -7.01 -5.60
N GLU A 62 2.57 -7.63 -6.73
CA GLU A 62 3.94 -7.80 -7.19
C GLU A 62 4.32 -6.59 -8.05
N LEU A 63 5.31 -5.83 -7.58
CA LEU A 63 5.78 -4.62 -8.23
C LEU A 63 6.94 -4.95 -9.19
N ASP A 64 6.72 -4.77 -10.49
CA ASP A 64 7.80 -4.91 -11.45
C ASP A 64 8.64 -3.63 -11.50
N ILE A 65 9.84 -3.70 -10.94
CA ILE A 65 10.78 -2.57 -10.87
C ILE A 65 11.46 -2.25 -12.21
N THR A 66 11.41 -3.19 -13.17
CA THR A 66 11.97 -3.01 -14.51
C THR A 66 10.94 -2.41 -15.46
N ASP A 67 9.70 -2.87 -15.34
CA ASP A 67 8.56 -2.38 -16.08
C ASP A 67 7.36 -2.13 -15.16
N PRO A 68 7.25 -0.93 -14.55
CA PRO A 68 6.18 -0.63 -13.60
C PRO A 68 4.76 -0.91 -14.11
N ASP A 69 4.54 -0.77 -15.42
CA ASP A 69 3.26 -1.03 -16.08
C ASP A 69 2.89 -2.53 -16.09
N SER A 70 3.87 -3.42 -15.92
CA SER A 70 3.71 -4.88 -15.87
C SER A 70 3.50 -5.41 -14.44
N SER A 71 3.40 -4.52 -13.44
CA SER A 71 3.07 -4.91 -12.06
C SER A 71 1.69 -5.55 -11.98
N SER A 72 1.52 -6.54 -11.10
CA SER A 72 0.29 -7.34 -11.06
C SER A 72 -0.27 -7.56 -9.66
N ILE A 73 -1.59 -7.68 -9.57
CA ILE A 73 -2.28 -8.07 -8.33
C ILE A 73 -2.22 -9.59 -8.23
N ILE A 74 -1.48 -10.11 -7.25
CA ILE A 74 -1.38 -11.55 -6.98
C ILE A 74 -2.62 -12.04 -6.22
N PHE A 75 -3.04 -11.27 -5.21
CA PHE A 75 -4.26 -11.51 -4.46
C PHE A 75 -5.02 -10.19 -4.28
N PRO A 76 -6.32 -10.11 -4.63
CA PRO A 76 -7.08 -8.88 -4.49
C PRO A 76 -7.31 -8.54 -3.01
N ALA A 77 -7.33 -7.25 -2.69
CA ALA A 77 -7.72 -6.78 -1.36
C ALA A 77 -9.22 -6.97 -1.14
N LYS A 78 -9.63 -7.15 0.12
CA LYS A 78 -11.05 -7.11 0.49
C LYS A 78 -11.48 -5.66 0.57
N GLN A 79 -12.42 -5.27 -0.29
CA GLN A 79 -13.00 -3.94 -0.25
C GLN A 79 -13.85 -3.73 1.01
N LYS A 80 -13.63 -2.60 1.69
CA LYS A 80 -14.40 -2.15 2.85
C LYS A 80 -15.35 -1.03 2.44
N GLU A 81 -16.63 -1.23 2.70
CA GLU A 81 -17.68 -0.21 2.49
C GLU A 81 -17.56 0.93 3.52
N TYR A 82 -17.24 0.58 4.77
CA TYR A 82 -17.09 1.53 5.87
C TYR A 82 -15.63 1.65 6.28
N LEU A 83 -15.16 2.88 6.46
CA LEU A 83 -13.82 3.16 6.96
C LEU A 83 -13.77 2.99 8.48
N ASP A 84 -12.64 2.46 8.96
CA ASP A 84 -12.37 2.33 10.39
C ASP A 84 -11.90 3.68 10.96
N TRP A 85 -12.86 4.47 11.41
CA TRP A 85 -12.62 5.79 12.01
C TRP A 85 -11.77 5.73 13.27
N GLU A 86 -11.85 4.66 14.05
CA GLU A 86 -11.07 4.52 15.28
C GLU A 86 -9.58 4.36 14.94
N THR A 87 -9.27 3.47 13.99
CA THR A 87 -7.91 3.28 13.49
C THR A 87 -7.38 4.56 12.84
N MET A 88 -8.19 5.27 12.05
CA MET A 88 -7.80 6.56 11.47
C MET A 88 -7.45 7.60 12.52
N ASN A 89 -8.25 7.73 13.57
CA ASN A 89 -8.01 8.69 14.65
C ASN A 89 -6.71 8.35 15.40
N LYS A 90 -6.50 7.07 15.75
CA LYS A 90 -5.26 6.62 16.38
C LYS A 90 -4.03 6.92 15.53
N LEU A 91 -4.09 6.65 14.22
CA LEU A 91 -3.00 6.97 13.28
C LEU A 91 -2.74 8.48 13.19
N ALA A 92 -3.81 9.30 13.22
CA ALA A 92 -3.69 10.75 13.15
C ALA A 92 -3.13 11.38 14.45
N GLU A 93 -3.32 10.73 15.60
CA GLU A 93 -2.70 11.11 16.86
C GLU A 93 -1.20 10.75 16.88
N MET A 94 -0.84 9.59 16.33
CA MET A 94 0.54 9.10 16.28
C MET A 94 1.39 9.79 15.21
N ASN A 95 0.79 10.22 14.10
CA ASN A 95 1.50 10.75 12.95
C ASN A 95 0.84 12.06 12.45
N SER A 96 1.55 13.18 12.64
CA SER A 96 1.11 14.50 12.20
C SER A 96 0.92 14.59 10.68
N ASP A 97 1.77 13.92 9.90
CA ASP A 97 1.71 13.96 8.44
C ASP A 97 0.45 13.24 7.95
N PHE A 98 0.08 12.14 8.60
CA PHE A 98 -1.17 11.44 8.30
C PHE A 98 -2.40 12.30 8.63
N ARG A 99 -2.38 12.99 9.76
CA ARG A 99 -3.44 13.95 10.11
C ARG A 99 -3.57 15.07 9.09
N ASP A 100 -2.45 15.64 8.65
CA ASP A 100 -2.41 16.72 7.67
C ASP A 100 -2.86 16.26 6.28
N PHE A 101 -2.54 15.01 5.92
CA PHE A 101 -3.08 14.34 4.74
C PHE A 101 -4.61 14.24 4.80
N LEU A 102 -5.19 13.73 5.90
CA LEU A 102 -6.65 13.63 6.05
C LEU A 102 -7.34 15.00 5.97
N GLN A 103 -6.73 16.04 6.55
CA GLN A 103 -7.24 17.41 6.42
C GLN A 103 -7.19 17.92 4.97
N SER A 104 -6.14 17.57 4.23
CA SER A 104 -5.98 17.94 2.82
C SER A 104 -7.04 17.25 1.96
N VAL A 105 -7.22 15.94 2.13
CA VAL A 105 -8.30 15.18 1.47
C VAL A 105 -9.67 15.79 1.75
N ARG A 106 -9.99 16.10 3.02
CA ARG A 106 -11.29 16.70 3.37
C ARG A 106 -11.52 18.02 2.64
N LYS A 107 -10.52 18.90 2.63
CA LYS A 107 -10.60 20.21 1.96
C LYS A 107 -10.77 20.05 0.43
N ASP A 108 -10.05 19.10 -0.17
CA ASP A 108 -10.11 18.85 -1.61
C ASP A 108 -11.48 18.29 -2.02
N LEU A 109 -12.07 17.41 -1.20
CA LEU A 109 -13.44 16.92 -1.40
C LEU A 109 -14.47 18.04 -1.29
N SER A 110 -14.35 18.93 -0.30
CA SER A 110 -15.26 20.06 -0.13
C SER A 110 -15.17 21.07 -1.28
N ASN A 111 -13.97 21.33 -1.77
CA ASN A 111 -13.72 22.30 -2.84
C ASN A 111 -13.90 21.72 -4.25
N LYS A 112 -14.03 20.38 -4.37
CA LYS A 112 -14.05 19.65 -5.65
C LYS A 112 -12.82 19.94 -6.53
N GLU A 113 -11.70 20.30 -5.92
CA GLU A 113 -10.44 20.63 -6.60
C GLU A 113 -9.28 19.99 -5.84
N THR A 114 -8.40 19.31 -6.57
CA THR A 114 -7.20 18.68 -6.00
C THR A 114 -6.02 19.65 -6.04
N ARG A 115 -5.54 20.04 -4.86
CA ARG A 115 -4.42 21.00 -4.72
C ARG A 115 -3.09 20.28 -4.87
N LYS A 116 -2.56 20.29 -6.10
CA LYS A 116 -1.37 19.53 -6.49
C LYS A 116 -0.13 19.84 -5.63
N GLU A 117 -0.03 21.05 -5.08
CA GLU A 117 1.07 21.46 -4.20
C GLU A 117 1.12 20.72 -2.86
N ARG A 118 0.05 20.01 -2.47
CA ARG A 118 -0.02 19.20 -1.23
C ARG A 118 0.36 17.75 -1.44
N TYR A 119 0.60 17.32 -2.67
CA TYR A 119 0.90 15.93 -3.02
C TYR A 119 2.26 15.82 -3.73
N ASN A 120 2.85 14.63 -3.69
CA ASN A 120 4.06 14.37 -4.44
C ASN A 120 3.79 14.37 -5.95
N GLU A 121 4.77 14.82 -6.74
CA GLU A 121 4.70 14.75 -8.20
C GLU A 121 4.58 13.28 -8.64
N VAL A 122 3.60 13.00 -9.51
CA VAL A 122 3.51 11.72 -10.21
C VAL A 122 4.51 11.74 -11.35
N LEU A 123 5.55 10.92 -11.23
CA LEU A 123 6.63 10.84 -12.20
C LEU A 123 6.21 10.05 -13.44
N SER A 124 6.74 10.41 -14.61
CA SER A 124 6.57 9.60 -15.82
C SER A 124 7.35 8.29 -15.71
N ARG A 125 6.97 7.29 -16.52
CA ARG A 125 7.63 5.98 -16.59
C ARG A 125 9.14 6.11 -16.77
N GLU A 126 9.59 6.98 -17.68
CA GLU A 126 11.01 7.16 -17.98
C GLU A 126 11.77 7.72 -16.76
N LYS A 127 11.15 8.66 -16.03
CA LYS A 127 11.72 9.21 -14.80
C LYS A 127 11.79 8.16 -13.70
N LEU A 128 10.74 7.34 -13.53
CA LEU A 128 10.69 6.27 -12.53
C LEU A 128 11.80 5.24 -12.77
N VAL A 129 11.89 4.69 -13.99
CA VAL A 129 12.91 3.70 -14.36
C VAL A 129 14.32 4.26 -14.14
N LYS A 130 14.56 5.53 -14.48
CA LYS A 130 15.85 6.21 -14.24
C LYS A 130 16.19 6.35 -12.75
N ILE A 131 15.22 6.55 -11.88
CA ILE A 131 15.45 6.66 -10.43
C ILE A 131 15.72 5.28 -9.82
N ILE A 132 14.92 4.28 -10.20
CA ILE A 132 15.03 2.92 -9.69
C ILE A 132 16.39 2.31 -10.10
N SER A 133 16.78 2.47 -11.37
CA SER A 133 18.06 1.97 -11.89
C SER A 133 19.30 2.63 -11.28
N LYS A 134 19.20 3.87 -10.81
CA LYS A 134 20.31 4.58 -10.15
C LYS A 134 20.56 4.14 -8.70
N LYS A 135 19.60 3.43 -8.10
CA LYS A 135 19.64 2.99 -6.69
C LYS A 135 19.97 1.50 -6.53
N LYS A 136 20.23 0.78 -7.62
CA LYS A 136 20.88 -0.54 -7.59
C LYS A 136 22.37 -0.38 -7.38
#